data_AF-A0A645DCR7-F1
#
_entry.id   AF-A0A645DCR7-F1
#
_cell.length_a   1.000
_cell.length_b   1.000
_cell.length_c   1.000
_cell.angle_alpha   90.00
_cell.angle_beta   90.00
_cell.angle_gamma   90.00
#
_symmetry.space_group_name_H-M   'P 1'
#
loop_
_entity.id
_entity.type
_entity.pdbx_description
1 polymer ?
#
loop_
_entity_poly.entity_id
_entity_poly.type
_entity_poly.pdbx_seq_one_letter_code
_entity_poly.pdbx_strand_id
1 'polypeptide(L)'
;MELSRADARRMGGAYHVLSDIERVGDHAQNIAEYAQRCRTGTVVFSQEAIAELQQLTALVDEILDLSFSYYMKEIDLDLAAIEEKEEHIDELVAQFSANHVTRLNDNRCNAESGLIFSEILTDLERVADHAFNIAQAARNHR
;
A
#
# COMPACT_ATOMS: atom_id res chain seq x y z
N MET A 1 29.41 9.00 26.77
CA MET A 1 28.98 7.70 26.24
C MET A 1 28.89 7.88 24.73
N GLU A 2 29.94 7.50 24.00
CA GLU A 2 29.91 7.55 22.53
C GLU A 2 29.11 6.35 22.02
N LEU A 3 28.14 6.62 21.14
CA LEU A 3 27.44 5.56 20.42
C LEU A 3 28.42 4.84 19.49
N SER A 4 28.40 3.52 19.50
CA SER A 4 29.19 2.76 18.52
C SER A 4 28.66 3.03 17.11
N ARG A 5 29.53 2.94 16.10
CA ARG A 5 29.11 3.08 14.69
C ARG A 5 28.04 2.07 14.29
N ALA A 6 28.00 0.90 14.94
CA ALA A 6 26.97 -0.11 14.70
C ALA A 6 25.62 0.34 15.27
N ASP A 7 25.62 0.91 16.47
CA ASP A 7 24.39 1.41 17.11
C ASP A 7 23.83 2.63 16.38
N ALA A 8 24.70 3.54 15.93
CA ALA A 8 24.28 4.67 15.09
C ALA A 8 23.62 4.22 13.78
N ARG A 9 24.13 3.18 13.12
CA ARG A 9 23.50 2.61 11.91
C ARG A 9 22.15 1.97 12.20
N ARG A 10 22.02 1.21 13.29
CA ARG A 10 20.75 0.61 13.69
C ARG A 10 19.70 1.66 14.02
N MET A 11 20.09 2.71 14.76
CA MET A 11 19.19 3.83 15.07
C MET A 11 18.74 4.57 13.80
N GLY A 12 19.65 4.79 12.84
CA GLY A 12 19.29 5.36 11.54
C GLY A 12 18.29 4.50 10.77
N GLY A 13 18.53 3.19 10.68
CA GLY A 13 17.60 2.25 10.04
C GLY A 13 16.23 2.22 10.70
N ALA A 14 16.17 2.24 12.04
CA ALA A 14 14.91 2.30 12.78
C ALA A 14 14.15 3.61 12.55
N TYR A 15 14.85 4.74 12.40
CA TYR A 15 14.22 6.03 12.10
C TYR A 15 13.57 6.04 10.71
N HIS A 16 14.20 5.42 9.70
CA HIS A 16 13.61 5.27 8.38
C HIS A 16 12.32 4.44 8.44
N VAL A 17 12.34 3.31 9.15
CA VAL A 17 11.14 2.48 9.34
C VAL A 17 10.02 3.24 10.04
N LEU A 18 10.32 4.04 11.07
CA LEU A 18 9.30 4.87 11.72
C LEU A 18 8.67 5.88 10.75
N SER A 19 9.47 6.42 9.81
CA SER A 19 8.95 7.29 8.76
C SER A 19 8.05 6.54 7.78
N ASP A 20 8.42 5.33 7.36
CA ASP A 20 7.57 4.52 6.48
C ASP A 20 6.24 4.15 7.16
N ILE A 21 6.26 3.83 8.46
CA ILE A 21 5.05 3.55 9.24
C ILE A 21 4.13 4.78 9.29
N GLU A 22 4.68 5.98 9.48
CA GLU A 22 3.90 7.22 9.46
C GLU A 22 3.24 7.43 8.10
N ARG A 23 3.96 7.20 7.01
CA ARG A 23 3.41 7.31 5.64
C ARG A 23 2.30 6.30 5.36
N VAL A 24 2.44 5.07 5.83
CA VAL A 24 1.35 4.09 5.78
C VAL A 24 0.11 4.64 6.49
N GLY A 25 0.28 5.27 7.66
CA GLY A 25 -0.80 5.92 8.40
C GLY A 25 -1.47 7.06 7.64
N ASP A 26 -0.68 7.93 7.00
CA ASP A 26 -1.18 9.03 6.18
C ASP A 26 -2.03 8.54 5.00
N HIS A 27 -1.54 7.52 4.27
CA HIS A 27 -2.28 6.93 3.15
C HIS A 27 -3.56 6.22 3.63
N ALA A 28 -3.51 5.53 4.77
CA ALA A 28 -4.70 4.95 5.38
C ALA A 28 -5.74 6.01 5.78
N GLN A 29 -5.29 7.18 6.26
CA GLN A 29 -6.16 8.31 6.54
C GLN A 29 -6.83 8.84 5.26
N ASN A 30 -6.08 9.03 4.17
CA ASN A 30 -6.64 9.46 2.88
C ASN A 30 -7.74 8.50 2.40
N ILE A 31 -7.48 7.18 2.46
CA ILE A 31 -8.46 6.16 2.09
C ILE A 31 -9.72 6.24 2.96
N ALA A 32 -9.58 6.46 4.27
CA ALA A 32 -10.71 6.64 5.17
C ALA A 32 -11.54 7.90 4.82
N GLU A 33 -10.88 8.99 4.45
CA GLU A 33 -11.53 10.23 4.00
C GLU A 33 -12.29 10.02 2.68
N TYR A 34 -11.73 9.28 1.72
CA TYR A 34 -12.42 8.90 0.48
C TYR A 34 -13.65 8.03 0.78
N ALA A 35 -13.51 7.03 1.64
CA ALA A 35 -14.63 6.19 2.05
C ALA A 35 -15.74 7.01 2.73
N GLN A 36 -15.39 8.03 3.51
CA GLN A 36 -16.35 8.97 4.08
C GLN A 36 -17.06 9.79 2.99
N ARG A 37 -16.31 10.33 2.02
CA ARG A 37 -16.88 11.07 0.88
C ARG A 37 -17.85 10.22 0.08
N CYS A 38 -17.54 8.94 -0.14
CA CYS A 38 -18.44 7.99 -0.81
C CYS A 38 -19.75 7.77 -0.03
N ARG A 39 -19.70 7.74 1.31
CA ARG A 39 -20.91 7.57 2.14
C ARG A 39 -21.81 8.80 2.15
N THR A 40 -21.24 10.00 2.10
CA THR A 40 -22.00 11.26 2.20
C THR A 40 -22.37 11.86 0.85
N GLY A 41 -21.69 11.46 -0.22
CA GLY A 41 -21.89 11.96 -1.58
C GLY A 41 -22.82 11.08 -2.42
N THR A 42 -22.82 11.36 -3.73
CA THR A 42 -23.58 10.62 -4.76
C THR A 42 -22.70 9.62 -5.55
N VAL A 43 -21.55 9.27 -4.99
CA VAL A 43 -20.56 8.41 -5.64
C VAL A 43 -21.06 6.97 -5.61
N VAL A 44 -21.17 6.36 -6.78
CA VAL A 44 -21.59 4.97 -6.92
C VAL A 44 -20.50 4.23 -7.67
N PHE A 45 -20.00 3.16 -7.06
CA PHE A 45 -19.09 2.22 -7.71
C PHE A 45 -19.89 1.05 -8.29
N SER A 46 -19.47 0.56 -9.45
CA SER A 46 -19.90 -0.75 -9.94
C SER A 46 -19.49 -1.86 -8.96
N GLN A 47 -20.21 -2.99 -8.97
CA GLN A 47 -19.86 -4.15 -8.14
C GLN A 47 -18.45 -4.67 -8.42
N GLU A 48 -18.02 -4.64 -9.68
CA GLU A 48 -16.68 -5.06 -10.09
C GLU A 48 -15.60 -4.15 -9.52
N ALA A 49 -15.80 -2.83 -9.56
CA ALA A 49 -14.89 -1.87 -8.94
C ALA A 49 -14.74 -2.10 -7.42
N ILE A 50 -15.83 -2.41 -6.72
CA ILE A 50 -15.75 -2.74 -5.28
C ILE A 50 -14.96 -4.02 -5.05
N ALA A 51 -15.18 -5.06 -5.87
CA ALA A 51 -14.45 -6.32 -5.76
C ALA A 51 -12.95 -6.15 -6.02
N GLU A 52 -12.58 -5.34 -7.02
CA GLU A 52 -11.18 -4.99 -7.31
C GLU A 52 -10.51 -4.26 -6.15
N LEU A 53 -11.19 -3.26 -5.54
CA LEU A 53 -10.66 -2.58 -4.36
C LEU A 53 -10.48 -3.54 -3.18
N GLN A 54 -11.45 -4.42 -2.93
CA GLN A 54 -11.36 -5.43 -1.86
C GLN A 54 -10.19 -6.39 -2.08
N GLN A 55 -9.99 -6.83 -3.32
CA GLN A 55 -8.86 -7.68 -3.70
C GLN A 55 -7.54 -6.96 -3.44
N LEU A 56 -7.40 -5.71 -3.90
CA LEU A 56 -6.17 -4.96 -3.73
C LEU A 56 -5.87 -4.68 -2.26
N THR A 57 -6.86 -4.25 -1.48
CA THR A 57 -6.70 -4.03 -0.04
C THR A 57 -6.23 -5.28 0.68
N ALA A 58 -6.77 -6.46 0.36
CA ALA A 58 -6.33 -7.71 0.99
C ALA A 58 -4.86 -8.04 0.69
N LEU A 59 -4.38 -7.75 -0.52
CA LEU A 59 -2.97 -7.95 -0.89
C LEU A 59 -2.05 -6.92 -0.20
N VAL A 60 -2.50 -5.68 -0.07
CA VAL A 60 -1.79 -4.62 0.65
C VAL A 60 -1.67 -4.95 2.15
N ASP A 61 -2.74 -5.47 2.76
CA ASP A 61 -2.68 -5.97 4.15
C ASP A 61 -1.68 -7.13 4.28
N GLU A 62 -1.67 -8.06 3.32
CA GLU A 62 -0.74 -9.19 3.33
C GLU A 62 0.73 -8.75 3.22
N ILE A 63 1.07 -7.84 2.31
CA ILE A 63 2.45 -7.38 2.15
C ILE A 63 2.91 -6.56 3.37
N LEU A 64 2.02 -5.81 4.02
CA LEU A 64 2.32 -5.14 5.29
C LEU A 64 2.72 -6.15 6.37
N ASP A 65 1.87 -7.15 6.61
CA ASP A 65 2.12 -8.19 7.61
C ASP A 65 3.42 -8.95 7.34
N LEU A 66 3.66 -9.32 6.07
CA LEU A 66 4.89 -9.99 5.66
C LEU A 66 6.12 -9.12 5.88
N SER A 67 6.05 -7.84 5.53
CA SER A 67 7.16 -6.90 5.65
C SER A 67 7.57 -6.68 7.10
N PHE A 68 6.60 -6.51 8.01
CA PHE A 68 6.88 -6.43 9.44
C PHE A 68 7.45 -7.74 9.99
N SER A 69 6.84 -8.88 9.66
CA SER A 69 7.31 -10.20 10.11
C SER A 69 8.75 -10.46 9.65
N TYR A 70 9.07 -10.09 8.40
CA TYR A 70 10.41 -10.18 7.83
C TYR A 70 11.41 -9.29 8.56
N TYR A 71 11.04 -8.03 8.80
CA TYR A 71 11.85 -7.04 9.53
C TYR A 71 12.17 -7.49 10.96
N MET A 72 11.17 -8.05 11.66
CA MET A 72 11.27 -8.57 13.02
C MET A 72 11.97 -9.93 13.11
N LYS A 73 12.32 -10.54 11.97
CA LYS A 73 12.94 -11.88 11.85
C LYS A 73 12.06 -13.01 12.39
N GLU A 74 10.74 -12.86 12.28
CA GLU A 74 9.76 -13.87 12.72
C GLU A 74 9.56 -14.96 11.65
N ILE A 75 9.94 -14.67 10.41
CA ILE A 75 9.84 -15.58 9.27
C ILE A 75 11.19 -15.73 8.55
N ASP A 76 11.40 -16.93 7.99
CA ASP A 76 12.50 -17.25 7.09
C ASP A 76 11.96 -17.25 5.65
N LEU A 77 11.88 -16.03 5.10
CA LEU A 77 11.45 -15.75 3.73
C LEU A 77 12.61 -15.03 3.02
N ASP A 78 12.68 -15.10 1.70
CA ASP A 78 13.57 -14.23 0.90
C ASP A 78 12.90 -12.86 0.71
N LEU A 79 13.69 -11.78 0.73
CA LEU A 79 13.22 -10.44 0.39
C LEU A 79 12.59 -10.41 -1.02
N ALA A 80 13.12 -11.22 -1.95
CA ALA A 80 12.60 -11.33 -3.31
C ALA A 80 11.12 -11.76 -3.34
N ALA A 81 10.65 -12.56 -2.38
CA ALA A 81 9.25 -12.96 -2.32
C ALA A 81 8.31 -11.82 -1.86
N ILE A 82 8.86 -10.79 -1.19
CA ILE A 82 8.12 -9.58 -0.83
C ILE A 82 8.15 -8.60 -2.01
N GLU A 83 9.27 -8.49 -2.72
CA GLU A 83 9.41 -7.72 -3.97
C GLU A 83 8.41 -8.21 -5.03
N GLU A 84 8.34 -9.52 -5.29
CA GLU A 84 7.36 -10.11 -6.22
C GLU A 84 5.91 -9.79 -5.86
N LYS A 85 5.61 -9.58 -4.57
CA LYS A 85 4.26 -9.19 -4.12
C LYS A 85 3.96 -7.72 -4.36
N GLU A 86 4.95 -6.85 -4.18
CA GLU A 86 4.83 -5.44 -4.50
C GLU A 86 4.67 -5.24 -6.00
N GLU A 87 5.49 -5.89 -6.83
CA GLU A 87 5.35 -5.87 -8.29
C GLU A 87 3.97 -6.36 -8.74
N HIS A 88 3.43 -7.40 -8.09
CA HIS A 88 2.08 -7.87 -8.38
C HIS A 88 0.98 -6.85 -8.02
N ILE A 89 1.16 -6.09 -6.93
CA ILE A 89 0.24 -5.03 -6.55
C ILE A 89 0.24 -3.92 -7.60
N ASP A 90 1.41 -3.51 -8.08
CA ASP A 90 1.57 -2.50 -9.15
C ASP A 90 0.86 -2.93 -10.45
N GLU A 91 1.04 -4.20 -10.85
CA GLU A 91 0.35 -4.78 -12.01
C GLU A 91 -1.17 -4.69 -11.87
N LEU A 92 -1.70 -5.01 -10.69
CA LEU A 92 -3.14 -4.93 -10.41
C LEU A 92 -3.64 -3.49 -10.37
N VAL A 93 -2.87 -2.55 -9.83
CA VAL A 93 -3.19 -1.12 -9.86
C VAL A 93 -3.34 -0.64 -11.30
N ALA A 94 -2.39 -0.97 -12.17
CA ALA A 94 -2.46 -0.63 -13.59
C ALA A 94 -3.68 -1.27 -14.27
N GLN A 95 -3.93 -2.55 -14.00
CA GLN A 95 -5.06 -3.29 -14.56
C GLN A 95 -6.41 -2.72 -14.10
N PHE A 96 -6.58 -2.45 -12.82
CA PHE A 96 -7.83 -1.94 -12.25
C PHE A 96 -8.10 -0.50 -12.68
N SER A 97 -7.06 0.32 -12.82
CA SER A 97 -7.16 1.65 -13.44
C SER A 97 -7.70 1.56 -14.87
N ALA A 98 -7.14 0.67 -15.70
CA ALA A 98 -7.62 0.43 -17.05
C ALA A 98 -9.09 -0.07 -17.09
N ASN A 99 -9.43 -1.02 -16.21
CA ASN A 99 -10.81 -1.51 -16.07
C ASN A 99 -11.77 -0.37 -15.71
N HIS A 100 -11.34 0.57 -14.85
CA HIS A 100 -12.18 1.70 -14.45
C HIS A 100 -12.40 2.69 -15.59
N VAL A 101 -11.39 2.93 -16.43
CA VAL A 101 -11.54 3.73 -17.66
C VAL A 101 -12.60 3.10 -18.58
N THR A 102 -12.60 1.78 -18.75
CA THR A 102 -13.65 1.09 -19.51
C THR A 102 -15.03 1.29 -18.90
N ARG A 103 -15.17 1.17 -17.57
CA ARG A 103 -16.45 1.41 -16.88
C ARG A 103 -16.98 2.84 -17.05
N LEU A 104 -16.07 3.83 -17.06
CA LEU A 104 -16.42 5.23 -17.34
C LEU A 104 -16.94 5.40 -18.77
N ASN A 105 -16.24 4.82 -19.76
CA ASN A 105 -16.65 4.89 -21.17
C ASN A 105 -18.01 4.23 -21.42
N ASP A 106 -18.31 3.16 -20.68
CA ASP A 106 -19.59 2.44 -20.75
C ASP A 106 -20.73 3.12 -19.96
N ASN A 107 -20.49 4.30 -19.35
CA ASN A 107 -21.43 4.99 -18.46
C ASN A 107 -21.88 4.16 -17.25
N ARG A 108 -21.04 3.22 -16.80
CA ARG A 108 -21.28 2.38 -15.61
C ARG A 108 -20.76 3.04 -14.32
N CYS A 109 -19.92 4.06 -14.46
CA CYS A 109 -19.38 4.91 -13.40
C CYS A 109 -19.44 6.38 -13.85
N ASN A 110 -19.43 7.32 -12.90
CA ASN A 110 -19.35 8.75 -13.19
C ASN A 110 -17.92 9.29 -12.96
N ALA A 111 -17.61 10.49 -13.47
CA ALA A 111 -16.27 11.06 -13.37
C ALA A 111 -15.77 11.21 -11.92
N GLU A 112 -16.67 11.53 -10.98
CA GLU A 112 -16.31 11.65 -9.56
C GLU A 112 -15.89 10.31 -8.94
N SER A 113 -16.62 9.23 -9.26
CA SER A 113 -16.25 7.87 -8.88
C SER A 113 -14.92 7.45 -9.51
N GLY A 114 -14.67 7.84 -10.76
CA GLY A 114 -13.38 7.58 -11.42
C GLY A 114 -12.21 8.23 -10.71
N LEU A 115 -12.36 9.49 -10.30
CA LEU A 115 -11.34 10.22 -9.55
C LEU A 115 -11.06 9.53 -8.21
N ILE A 116 -12.10 9.26 -7.41
CA ILE A 116 -11.93 8.66 -6.09
C ILE A 116 -11.34 7.25 -6.19
N PHE A 117 -11.77 6.45 -7.18
CA PHE A 117 -11.21 5.12 -7.43
C PHE A 117 -9.71 5.20 -7.69
N SER A 118 -9.28 6.11 -8.56
CA SER A 118 -7.87 6.30 -8.88
C SER A 118 -7.04 6.75 -7.68
N GLU A 119 -7.57 7.64 -6.84
CA GLU A 119 -6.87 8.07 -5.62
C GLU A 119 -6.72 6.92 -4.62
N ILE A 120 -7.76 6.09 -4.44
CA ILE A 120 -7.67 4.90 -3.57
C ILE A 120 -6.62 3.91 -4.10
N LEU A 121 -6.57 3.65 -5.40
CA LEU A 121 -5.55 2.78 -5.99
C LEU A 121 -4.14 3.31 -5.72
N THR A 122 -3.89 4.60 -5.95
CA THR A 122 -2.60 5.24 -5.69
C THR A 122 -2.20 5.18 -4.22
N ASP A 123 -3.13 5.45 -3.29
CA ASP A 123 -2.81 5.37 -1.86
C ASP A 123 -2.57 3.92 -1.41
N LEU A 124 -3.23 2.92 -2.01
CA LEU A 124 -2.96 1.49 -1.75
C LEU A 124 -1.59 1.05 -2.29
N GLU A 125 -1.22 1.46 -3.51
CA GLU A 125 0.11 1.25 -4.11
C GLU A 125 1.21 1.80 -3.18
N ARG A 126 1.08 3.06 -2.75
CA ARG A 126 2.05 3.68 -1.83
C ARG A 126 2.18 2.97 -0.49
N VAL A 127 1.09 2.40 0.03
CA VAL A 127 1.18 1.58 1.25
C VAL A 127 2.02 0.33 0.99
N ALA A 128 1.87 -0.32 -0.17
CA ALA A 128 2.70 -1.47 -0.55
C ALA A 128 4.18 -1.07 -0.72
N ASP A 129 4.49 0.06 -1.36
CA ASP A 129 5.85 0.59 -1.48
C ASP A 129 6.50 0.79 -0.10
N HIS A 130 5.76 1.43 0.82
CA HIS A 130 6.23 1.68 2.18
C HIS A 130 6.39 0.37 2.97
N ALA A 131 5.52 -0.62 2.75
CA ALA A 131 5.69 -1.96 3.32
C ALA A 131 7.00 -2.59 2.83
N PHE A 132 7.26 -2.56 1.52
CA PHE A 132 8.50 -3.10 0.96
C PHE A 132 9.74 -2.38 1.49
N ASN A 133 9.71 -1.05 1.67
CA ASN A 133 10.80 -0.29 2.30
C ASN A 133 11.09 -0.77 3.73
N ILE A 134 10.05 -1.09 4.52
CA ILE A 134 10.20 -1.67 5.85
C ILE A 134 10.93 -3.02 5.77
N ALA A 135 10.55 -3.89 4.83
CA ALA A 135 11.25 -5.16 4.62
C ALA A 135 12.72 -4.97 4.23
N GLN A 136 13.01 -4.05 3.30
CA GLN A 136 14.37 -3.72 2.86
C GLN A 136 15.25 -3.21 4.01
N ALA A 137 14.67 -2.46 4.95
CA ALA A 137 15.38 -1.94 6.11
C ALA A 137 15.94 -3.05 7.02
N ALA A 138 15.43 -4.29 6.93
CA ALA A 138 15.97 -5.45 7.65
C ALA A 138 17.45 -5.71 7.35
N ARG A 139 17.96 -5.31 6.17
CA ARG A 139 19.38 -5.43 5.78
C ARG A 139 20.34 -4.70 6.72
N ASN A 140 19.85 -3.74 7.51
CA ASN A 140 20.66 -2.98 8.46
C ASN A 140 20.98 -3.74 9.76
N HIS A 141 20.26 -4.83 10.03
CA HIS A 141 20.40 -5.62 11.26
C HIS A 141 20.13 -7.12 11.10
N ARG A 142 19.90 -7.62 9.88
CA ARG A 142 19.91 -9.06 9.56
C ARG A 142 21.34 -9.61 9.55
#